data_AF-A0A9D6EIB4-F1
#
_entry.id   AF-A0A9D6EIB4-F1
#
_cell.length_a   1.000
_cell.length_b   1.000
_cell.length_c   1.000
_cell.angle_alpha   90.00
_cell.angle_beta   90.00
_cell.angle_gamma   90.00
#
_symmetry.space_group_name_H-M   'P 1'
#
loop_
_entity.id
_entity.type
_entity.pdbx_description
1 polymer ?
#
loop_
_entity_poly.entity_id
_entity_poly.type
_entity_poly.pdbx_seq_one_letter_code
_entity_poly.pdbx_strand_id
1 'polypeptide(L)'
;MPLTEADTCRKYVLPKLHAAGWTDDQISEQRTFTDGRIVVSGNKVLRRPQKRADYLLRYTRDFTIAVIEAKAAYKNAGDGLQQAKGYAQILGLKFAYATNGHGIVEHDFLTGLERDLDAFPAPSELWQRLRKSEGIDSEEVTSRFLSPSYHLSGKSPRYYQ
;
A
#
# COMPACT_ATOMS: atom_id res chain seq x y z
N MET A 1 19.08 18.07 13.80
CA MET A 1 19.35 16.94 12.88
C MET A 1 18.23 16.86 11.87
N PRO A 2 18.49 16.54 10.59
CA PRO A 2 17.43 16.32 9.61
C PRO A 2 16.57 15.11 10.05
N LEU A 3 15.25 15.22 9.89
CA LEU A 3 14.30 14.13 10.19
C LEU A 3 14.61 12.94 9.28
N THR A 4 14.78 11.75 9.88
CA THR A 4 14.93 10.52 9.11
C THR A 4 13.60 10.11 8.47
N GLU A 5 13.63 9.14 7.56
CA GLU A 5 12.41 8.56 6.98
C GLU A 5 11.52 7.95 8.07
N ALA A 6 12.11 7.21 9.02
CA ALA A 6 11.38 6.65 10.16
C ALA A 6 10.76 7.74 11.06
N ASP A 7 11.46 8.87 11.27
CA ASP A 7 10.90 10.00 12.02
C ASP A 7 9.76 10.68 11.25
N THR A 8 9.87 10.75 9.92
CA THR A 8 8.84 11.33 9.04
C THR A 8 7.56 10.48 9.09
N CYS A 9 7.72 9.17 8.97
CA CYS A 9 6.68 8.15 9.13
C CYS A 9 5.91 8.32 10.44
N ARG A 10 6.64 8.34 11.57
CA ARG A 10 6.03 8.42 12.91
C ARG A 10 5.40 9.78 13.21
N LYS A 11 6.04 10.88 12.80
CA LYS A 11 5.59 12.24 13.18
C LYS A 11 4.52 12.82 12.25
N TYR A 12 4.46 12.37 10.99
CA TYR A 12 3.58 12.98 10.00
C TYR A 12 2.67 11.97 9.29
N VAL A 13 3.19 10.83 8.83
CA VAL A 13 2.41 9.90 8.01
C VAL A 13 1.34 9.19 8.84
N LEU A 14 1.72 8.55 9.95
CA LEU A 14 0.75 7.86 10.83
C LEU A 14 -0.36 8.79 11.36
N PRO A 15 -0.07 9.98 11.91
CA PRO A 15 -1.12 10.91 12.32
C PRO A 15 -2.10 11.28 11.20
N LYS A 16 -1.62 11.45 9.96
CA LYS A 16 -2.49 11.72 8.81
C LYS A 16 -3.35 10.52 8.42
N LEU A 17 -2.82 9.30 8.52
CA LEU A 17 -3.60 8.08 8.30
C LEU A 17 -4.70 7.93 9.35
N HIS A 18 -4.38 8.15 10.62
CA HIS A 18 -5.38 8.13 11.69
C HIS A 18 -6.44 9.23 11.52
N ALA A 19 -6.03 10.44 11.12
CA ALA A 19 -6.95 11.53 10.82
C ALA A 19 -7.91 11.20 9.65
N ALA A 20 -7.46 10.39 8.68
CA ALA A 20 -8.29 9.86 7.61
C ALA A 20 -9.14 8.65 8.02
N GLY A 21 -9.07 8.21 9.29
CA GLY A 21 -9.88 7.12 9.83
C GLY A 21 -9.29 5.72 9.69
N TRP A 22 -8.00 5.59 9.35
CA TRP A 22 -7.29 4.30 9.37
C TRP A 22 -6.92 3.90 10.81
N THR A 23 -7.23 2.66 11.18
CA THR A 23 -6.84 2.08 12.49
C THR A 23 -5.55 1.26 12.40
N ASP A 24 -4.92 0.98 13.55
CA ASP A 24 -3.69 0.19 13.60
C ASP A 24 -3.85 -1.19 12.94
N ASP A 25 -5.01 -1.84 13.10
CA ASP A 25 -5.29 -3.14 12.49
C ASP A 25 -5.34 -3.08 10.96
N GLN A 26 -5.69 -1.91 10.41
CA GLN A 26 -5.76 -1.64 8.97
C GLN A 26 -4.43 -1.15 8.40
N ILE A 27 -3.46 -0.78 9.23
CA ILE A 27 -2.16 -0.28 8.81
C ILE A 27 -1.13 -1.40 8.98
N SER A 28 -0.30 -1.64 7.96
CA SER A 28 0.84 -2.52 8.10
C SER A 28 2.12 -1.91 7.63
N GLU A 29 2.93 -1.57 8.62
CA GLU A 29 4.22 -0.95 8.45
C GLU A 29 5.27 -1.97 8.00
N GLN A 30 6.21 -1.52 7.18
CA GLN A 30 7.45 -2.21 6.86
C GLN A 30 7.24 -3.65 6.35
N ARG A 31 6.20 -3.86 5.54
CA ARG A 31 5.81 -5.21 5.12
C ARG A 31 6.64 -5.69 3.94
N THR A 32 7.47 -6.70 4.19
CA THR A 32 8.15 -7.45 3.13
C THR A 32 7.16 -8.40 2.46
N PHE A 33 7.05 -8.34 1.13
CA PHE A 33 6.07 -9.13 0.37
C PHE A 33 6.67 -9.98 -0.75
N THR A 34 7.97 -9.87 -1.03
CA THR A 34 8.67 -10.76 -1.97
C THR A 34 9.88 -11.41 -1.31
N ASP A 35 10.20 -12.63 -1.75
CA ASP A 35 11.37 -13.34 -1.24
C ASP A 35 12.68 -12.96 -1.96
N GLY A 36 12.68 -11.95 -2.83
CA GLY A 36 13.85 -11.56 -3.63
C GLY A 36 14.11 -12.53 -4.79
N ARG A 37 14.33 -11.98 -5.99
CA ARG A 37 14.54 -12.77 -7.21
C ARG A 37 15.94 -13.38 -7.23
N ILE A 38 16.05 -14.69 -7.46
CA ILE A 38 17.33 -15.35 -7.74
C ILE A 38 17.75 -15.00 -9.17
N VAL A 39 18.98 -14.53 -9.34
CA VAL A 39 19.59 -14.16 -10.61
C VAL A 39 20.91 -14.91 -10.76
N VAL A 40 21.07 -15.56 -11.90
CA VAL A 40 22.30 -16.24 -12.29
C VAL A 40 23.06 -15.35 -13.26
N SER A 41 24.32 -15.05 -12.97
CA SER A 41 25.20 -14.25 -13.82
C SER A 41 26.52 -15.01 -14.00
N GLY A 42 26.66 -15.70 -15.13
CA GLY A 42 27.74 -16.68 -15.33
C GLY A 42 27.66 -17.79 -14.26
N ASN A 43 28.78 -18.04 -13.57
CA ASN A 43 28.85 -19.05 -12.51
C ASN A 43 28.44 -18.54 -11.11
N LYS A 44 27.94 -17.30 -11.01
CA LYS A 44 27.52 -16.70 -9.72
C LYS A 44 26.00 -16.70 -9.60
N VAL A 45 25.50 -17.17 -8.46
CA VAL A 45 24.08 -17.08 -8.07
C VAL A 45 23.94 -15.97 -7.03
N LEU A 46 23.11 -14.98 -7.33
CA LEU A 46 22.83 -13.84 -6.46
C LEU A 46 21.32 -13.76 -6.20
N ARG A 47 20.93 -13.43 -4.97
CA ARG A 47 19.54 -13.14 -4.63
C ARG A 47 19.35 -11.64 -4.55
N ARG A 48 18.46 -11.09 -5.37
CA ARG A 48 18.11 -9.67 -5.31
C ARG A 48 17.42 -9.34 -3.98
N PRO A 49 17.51 -8.09 -3.50
CA PRO A 49 16.83 -7.66 -2.29
C PRO A 49 15.32 -7.97 -2.35
N GLN A 50 14.78 -8.29 -1.18
CA GLN A 50 13.34 -8.36 -1.00
C GLN A 50 12.73 -6.98 -1.18
N LYS A 51 11.56 -6.92 -1.81
CA LYS A 51 10.72 -5.73 -1.82
C LYS A 51 9.94 -5.62 -0.52
N ARG A 52 9.99 -4.43 0.06
CA ARG A 52 9.33 -4.05 1.32
C ARG A 52 8.65 -2.72 1.10
N ALA A 53 7.35 -2.67 1.40
CA ALA A 53 6.56 -1.45 1.38
C ALA A 53 6.61 -0.75 2.74
N ASP A 54 6.56 0.58 2.75
CA ASP A 54 6.53 1.33 4.01
C ASP A 54 5.19 1.15 4.71
N TYR A 55 4.08 1.26 3.98
CA TYR A 55 2.75 0.93 4.49
C TYR A 55 1.93 0.15 3.47
N LEU A 56 1.24 -0.88 3.96
CA LEU A 56 0.10 -1.47 3.29
C LEU A 56 -1.17 -1.12 4.05
N LEU A 57 -2.17 -0.64 3.32
CA LEU A 57 -3.46 -0.27 3.85
C LEU A 57 -4.47 -1.36 3.55
N ARG A 58 -5.13 -1.84 4.60
CA ARG A 58 -6.10 -2.94 4.57
C ARG A 58 -7.49 -2.45 4.88
N TYR A 59 -8.43 -2.64 3.97
CA TYR A 59 -9.83 -2.33 4.24
C TYR A 59 -10.43 -3.33 5.24
N THR A 60 -10.13 -4.62 5.06
CA THR A 60 -10.40 -5.70 6.03
C THR A 60 -9.11 -6.46 6.29
N ARG A 61 -9.09 -7.33 7.33
CA ARG A 61 -7.92 -8.15 7.69
C ARG A 61 -7.26 -8.85 6.50
N ASP A 62 -8.06 -9.37 5.57
CA ASP A 62 -7.59 -10.15 4.43
C ASP A 62 -7.63 -9.37 3.11
N PHE A 63 -8.05 -8.10 3.13
CA PHE A 63 -8.20 -7.29 1.92
C PHE A 63 -7.33 -6.04 1.97
N THR A 64 -6.16 -6.12 1.33
CA THR A 64 -5.27 -4.96 1.11
C THR A 64 -5.79 -4.15 -0.06
N ILE A 65 -5.92 -2.83 0.11
CA ILE A 65 -6.52 -1.94 -0.90
C ILE A 65 -5.53 -0.91 -1.44
N ALA A 66 -4.50 -0.54 -0.67
CA ALA A 66 -3.51 0.44 -1.11
C ALA A 66 -2.10 0.23 -0.53
N VAL A 67 -1.13 0.88 -1.15
CA VAL A 67 0.29 0.91 -0.72
C VAL A 67 0.78 2.35 -0.63
N ILE A 68 1.64 2.64 0.35
CA ILE A 68 2.29 3.94 0.52
C ILE A 68 3.80 3.75 0.58
N GLU A 69 4.53 4.59 -0.14
CA GLU A 69 5.96 4.79 0.01
C GLU A 69 6.23 6.16 0.64
N ALA A 70 6.97 6.18 1.73
CA ALA A 70 7.40 7.38 2.39
C ALA A 70 8.82 7.77 1.93
N LYS A 71 9.11 9.06 2.05
CA LYS A 71 10.46 9.62 1.90
C LYS A 71 10.71 10.58 3.06
N ALA A 72 11.98 10.89 3.31
CA ALA A 72 12.35 11.87 4.31
C ALA A 72 11.70 13.24 4.03
N ALA A 73 11.34 13.98 5.08
CA ALA A 73 10.55 15.22 4.98
C ALA A 73 11.14 16.30 4.05
N TYR A 74 12.46 16.33 3.87
CA TYR A 74 13.14 17.31 3.00
C TYR A 74 13.15 16.93 1.51
N LYS A 75 12.66 15.74 1.14
CA LYS A 75 12.54 15.27 -0.25
C LYS A 75 11.21 15.68 -0.87
N ASN A 76 11.05 15.51 -2.18
CA ASN A 76 9.75 15.78 -2.82
C ASN A 76 8.78 14.64 -2.52
N ALA A 77 7.49 14.96 -2.35
CA ALA A 77 6.45 13.97 -2.06
C ALA A 77 6.31 12.92 -3.19
N GLY A 78 6.53 13.32 -4.45
CA GLY A 78 6.46 12.44 -5.62
C GLY A 78 7.66 11.50 -5.82
N ASP A 79 8.77 11.67 -5.08
CA ASP A 79 10.00 10.88 -5.29
C ASP A 79 9.79 9.38 -5.08
N GLY A 80 8.78 8.99 -4.28
CA GLY A 80 8.40 7.59 -4.04
C GLY A 80 7.38 7.03 -5.03
N LEU A 81 6.79 7.83 -5.93
CA LEU A 81 5.58 7.44 -6.64
C LEU A 81 5.80 6.27 -7.60
N GLN A 82 6.91 6.25 -8.35
CA GLN A 82 7.22 5.13 -9.25
C GLN A 82 7.43 3.81 -8.48
N GLN A 83 8.01 3.88 -7.29
CA GLN A 83 8.18 2.72 -6.42
C GLN A 83 6.82 2.22 -5.91
N ALA A 84 5.96 3.13 -5.43
CA ALA A 84 4.61 2.82 -4.97
C ALA A 84 3.77 2.18 -6.09
N LYS A 85 3.83 2.72 -7.32
CA LYS A 85 3.17 2.15 -8.51
C LYS A 85 3.67 0.74 -8.81
N GLY A 86 4.98 0.52 -8.78
CA GLY A 86 5.56 -0.79 -9.00
C GLY A 86 5.13 -1.81 -7.94
N TYR A 87 5.00 -1.40 -6.68
CA TYR A 87 4.50 -2.26 -5.60
C TYR A 87 3.01 -2.55 -5.75
N ALA A 88 2.19 -1.54 -6.07
CA ALA A 88 0.77 -1.71 -6.32
C ALA A 88 0.52 -2.70 -7.46
N GLN A 89 1.28 -2.61 -8.56
CA GLN A 89 1.19 -3.56 -9.67
C GLN A 89 1.54 -5.00 -9.25
N ILE A 90 2.60 -5.19 -8.45
CA ILE A 90 2.98 -6.53 -7.97
C ILE A 90 1.90 -7.11 -7.05
N LEU A 91 1.31 -6.27 -6.20
CA LEU A 91 0.30 -6.66 -5.21
C LEU A 91 -1.13 -6.65 -5.74
N GLY A 92 -1.36 -6.28 -7.01
CA GLY A 92 -2.69 -6.16 -7.61
C GLY A 92 -3.56 -5.03 -7.03
N LEU A 93 -2.94 -4.03 -6.38
CA LEU A 93 -3.64 -2.92 -5.73
C LEU A 93 -4.00 -1.82 -6.73
N LYS A 94 -5.10 -1.11 -6.45
CA LYS A 94 -5.63 -0.06 -7.34
C LYS A 94 -5.25 1.36 -6.91
N PHE A 95 -4.70 1.52 -5.71
CA PHE A 95 -4.30 2.83 -5.19
C PHE A 95 -2.85 2.77 -4.68
N ALA A 96 -2.04 3.72 -5.15
CA ALA A 96 -0.65 3.88 -4.73
C ALA A 96 -0.41 5.31 -4.29
N TYR A 97 0.32 5.49 -3.18
CA TYR A 97 0.64 6.81 -2.66
C TYR A 97 2.14 6.97 -2.44
N ALA A 98 2.62 8.20 -2.63
CA ALA A 98 3.93 8.63 -2.19
C ALA A 98 3.79 9.87 -1.30
N THR A 99 4.63 9.97 -0.26
CA THR A 99 4.57 11.11 0.66
C THR A 99 5.94 11.41 1.27
N ASN A 100 6.18 12.68 1.58
CA ASN A 100 7.27 13.14 2.44
C ASN A 100 6.75 13.56 3.84
N GLY A 101 5.54 13.15 4.22
CA GLY A 101 4.85 13.59 5.43
C GLY A 101 4.07 14.90 5.26
N HIS A 102 4.51 15.82 4.39
CA HIS A 102 3.84 17.10 4.15
C HIS A 102 2.88 17.03 2.95
N GLY A 103 3.39 16.66 1.78
CA GLY A 103 2.58 16.43 0.58
C GLY A 103 2.24 14.95 0.41
N ILE A 104 1.15 14.66 -0.29
CA ILE A 104 0.72 13.31 -0.65
C ILE A 104 0.46 13.32 -2.15
N VAL A 105 1.07 12.37 -2.87
CA VAL A 105 0.81 12.16 -4.29
C VAL A 105 0.15 10.79 -4.45
N GLU A 106 -1.03 10.77 -5.06
CA GLU A 106 -1.78 9.57 -5.38
C GLU A 106 -1.57 9.19 -6.85
N HIS A 107 -1.45 7.89 -7.13
CA HIS A 107 -1.76 7.31 -8.42
C HIS A 107 -2.95 6.36 -8.29
N ASP A 108 -4.03 6.67 -9.00
CA ASP A 108 -5.26 5.89 -9.02
C ASP A 108 -5.30 5.05 -10.30
N PHE A 109 -5.11 3.72 -10.18
CA PHE A 109 -5.12 2.82 -11.32
C PHE A 109 -6.51 2.60 -11.94
N LEU A 110 -7.58 3.01 -11.26
CA LEU A 110 -8.94 2.94 -11.81
C LEU A 110 -9.17 4.02 -12.86
N THR A 111 -8.56 5.19 -12.66
CA THR A 111 -8.69 6.35 -13.55
C THR A 111 -7.45 6.60 -14.40
N GLY A 112 -6.30 6.07 -14.01
CA GLY A 112 -4.98 6.33 -14.60
C GLY A 112 -4.38 7.68 -14.21
N LEU A 113 -5.02 8.44 -13.31
CA LEU A 113 -4.62 9.80 -12.96
C LEU A 113 -3.63 9.83 -11.78
N GLU A 114 -2.77 10.85 -11.80
CA GLU A 114 -1.92 11.22 -10.68
C GLU A 114 -2.41 12.55 -10.11
N ARG A 115 -2.51 12.65 -8.77
CA ARG A 115 -3.08 13.81 -8.08
C ARG A 115 -2.29 14.12 -6.83
N ASP A 116 -2.08 15.41 -6.57
CA ASP A 116 -1.69 15.89 -5.25
C ASP A 116 -2.93 15.91 -4.34
N LEU A 117 -2.77 15.42 -3.11
CA LEU A 117 -3.81 15.37 -2.09
C LEU A 117 -3.37 16.13 -0.84
N ASP A 118 -4.34 16.81 -0.21
CA ASP A 118 -4.12 17.45 1.09
C ASP A 118 -4.16 16.45 2.26
N ALA A 119 -4.92 15.35 2.10
CA ALA A 119 -5.11 14.30 3.08
C ALA A 119 -5.24 12.92 2.42
N PHE A 120 -4.95 11.86 3.18
CA PHE A 120 -5.21 10.50 2.71
C PHE A 120 -6.72 10.26 2.61
N PRO A 121 -7.19 9.51 1.59
CA PRO A 121 -8.58 9.06 1.54
C PRO A 121 -8.91 8.11 2.71
N ALA A 122 -10.17 8.14 3.13
CA ALA A 122 -10.66 7.23 4.15
C ALA A 122 -10.76 5.78 3.63
N PRO A 123 -10.71 4.75 4.51
CA PRO A 123 -10.90 3.36 4.09
C PRO A 123 -12.20 3.15 3.29
N SER A 124 -13.30 3.76 3.74
CA SER A 124 -14.60 3.69 3.09
C SER A 124 -14.62 4.34 1.71
N GLU A 125 -13.87 5.43 1.52
CA GLU A 125 -13.79 6.14 0.25
C GLU A 125 -13.07 5.28 -0.81
N LEU A 126 -11.93 4.68 -0.45
CA LEU A 126 -11.22 3.77 -1.36
C LEU A 126 -12.07 2.55 -1.72
N TRP A 127 -12.80 2.02 -0.74
CA TRP A 127 -13.72 0.92 -0.98
C TRP A 127 -14.85 1.31 -1.93
N GLN A 128 -15.45 2.49 -1.75
CA GLN A 128 -16.50 2.98 -2.66
C GLN A 128 -15.98 3.19 -4.08
N ARG A 129 -14.79 3.77 -4.26
CA ARG A 129 -14.15 3.94 -5.57
C ARG A 129 -13.95 2.58 -6.26
N LEU A 130 -13.41 1.60 -5.54
CA LEU A 130 -13.18 0.24 -6.05
C LEU A 130 -14.47 -0.48 -6.39
N ARG A 131 -15.48 -0.44 -5.51
CA ARG A 131 -16.79 -1.05 -5.77
C ARG A 131 -17.41 -0.52 -7.04
N LYS A 132 -17.37 0.80 -7.22
CA LYS A 132 -17.93 1.47 -8.40
C LYS A 132 -17.23 1.06 -9.69
N SER A 133 -15.90 0.89 -9.68
CA SER A 133 -15.17 0.45 -10.88
C SER A 133 -15.38 -1.02 -11.22
N GLU A 134 -15.56 -1.87 -10.21
CA GLU A 134 -15.73 -3.32 -10.37
C GLU A 134 -17.21 -3.75 -10.50
N GLY A 135 -18.16 -2.80 -10.43
CA GLY A 135 -19.61 -3.10 -10.51
C GLY A 135 -20.16 -3.86 -9.31
N ILE A 136 -19.57 -3.66 -8.12
CA ILE A 136 -19.97 -4.34 -6.87
C ILE A 136 -21.10 -3.53 -6.21
N ASP A 137 -22.32 -3.71 -6.71
CA ASP A 137 -23.46 -2.87 -6.31
C ASP A 137 -24.31 -3.47 -5.18
N SER A 138 -24.35 -4.80 -5.04
CA SER A 138 -25.15 -5.46 -4.02
C SER A 138 -24.37 -5.78 -2.75
N GLU A 139 -25.09 -5.80 -1.61
CA GLU A 139 -24.53 -6.19 -0.32
C GLU A 139 -24.11 -7.67 -0.30
N GLU A 140 -24.82 -8.52 -1.06
CA GLU A 140 -24.49 -9.94 -1.18
C GLU A 140 -23.14 -10.15 -1.89
N VAL A 141 -22.90 -9.44 -3.01
CA VAL A 141 -21.62 -9.50 -3.72
C VAL A 141 -20.51 -8.90 -2.84
N THR A 142 -20.80 -7.81 -2.12
CA THR A 142 -19.86 -7.20 -1.17
C THR A 142 -19.43 -8.17 -0.08
N SER A 143 -20.39 -8.81 0.58
CA SER A 143 -20.15 -9.80 1.65
C SER A 143 -19.36 -11.00 1.14
N ARG A 144 -19.70 -11.50 -0.06
CA ARG A 144 -18.97 -12.60 -0.70
C ARG A 144 -17.54 -12.19 -1.07
N PHE A 145 -17.34 -10.98 -1.56
CA PHE A 145 -16.03 -10.47 -1.96
C PHE A 145 -15.11 -10.25 -0.76
N LEU A 146 -15.65 -9.76 0.35
CA LEU A 146 -14.92 -9.49 1.59
C LEU A 146 -14.87 -10.69 2.55
N SER A 147 -15.36 -11.85 2.11
CA SER A 147 -15.41 -13.05 2.93
C SER A 147 -14.00 -13.41 3.44
N PRO A 148 -13.80 -13.54 4.76
CA PRO A 148 -12.50 -13.84 5.32
C PRO A 148 -11.95 -15.16 4.78
N SER A 149 -10.63 -15.19 4.57
CA SER A 149 -9.97 -16.42 4.16
C SER A 149 -9.90 -17.40 5.34
N TYR A 150 -9.92 -18.71 5.04
CA TYR A 150 -9.61 -19.72 6.06
C TYR A 150 -8.09 -19.85 6.21
N HIS A 151 -7.55 -19.30 7.30
CA HIS A 151 -6.12 -19.38 7.59
C HIS A 151 -5.81 -20.74 8.21
N LEU A 152 -5.12 -21.62 7.47
CA LEU A 152 -4.56 -22.85 8.02
C LEU A 152 -3.41 -22.50 8.98
N SER A 153 -3.44 -23.05 10.20
CA SER A 153 -2.39 -22.83 11.18
C SER A 153 -1.00 -23.15 10.59
N GLY A 154 -0.08 -22.18 10.66
CA GLY A 154 1.29 -22.30 10.15
C GLY A 154 1.48 -21.97 8.66
N LYS A 155 0.43 -21.65 7.89
CA LYS A 155 0.54 -21.22 6.48
C LYS A 155 -0.36 -20.02 6.19
N SER A 156 0.23 -18.85 5.98
CA SER A 156 -0.48 -17.68 5.46
C SER A 156 -0.41 -17.64 3.94
N PRO A 157 -1.51 -17.28 3.24
CA PRO A 157 -1.47 -17.03 1.80
C PRO A 157 -0.40 -16.01 1.43
N ARG A 158 0.29 -16.27 0.31
CA ARG A 158 1.21 -15.30 -0.30
C ARG A 158 0.43 -14.27 -1.11
N TYR A 159 1.04 -13.13 -1.40
CA TYR A 159 0.37 -12.01 -2.09
C TYR A 159 -0.21 -12.33 -3.49
N TYR A 160 0.23 -13.43 -4.11
CA TYR A 160 -0.21 -13.87 -5.44
C TYR A 160 -1.21 -15.03 -5.41
N GLN A 161 -1.56 -15.53 -4.23
CA GLN A 161 -2.57 -16.58 -4.03
C GLN A 161 -3.92 -15.94 -3.76
#